data_AF-A0A7W1HT26-F1
#
_entry.id   AF-A0A7W1HT26-F1
#
_cell.length_a   1.000
_cell.length_b   1.000
_cell.length_c   1.000
_cell.angle_alpha   90.00
_cell.angle_beta   90.00
_cell.angle_gamma   90.00
#
_symmetry.space_group_name_H-M   'P 1'
#
loop_
_entity.id
_entity.type
_entity.pdbx_description
1 polymer ?
#
loop_
_entity_poly.entity_id
_entity_poly.type
_entity_poly.pdbx_seq_one_letter_code
_entity_poly.pdbx_strand_id
1 'polypeptide(L)'
;MRDWAKVNDVELVPIPTYASWLNLIEVEFRHITEFVISNSTFGSHHEIERACSAYLRRRNGDARRNFDRRRAEKEARRKRRARARRMGRAA
;
A
#
# COMPACT_ATOMS: atom_id res chain seq x y z
N MET A 1 -3.67 20.06 18.17
CA MET A 1 -3.94 18.76 17.51
C MET A 1 -5.44 18.52 17.30
N ARG A 2 -6.31 18.57 18.33
CA ARG A 2 -7.76 18.40 18.16
C ARG A 2 -8.41 19.46 17.27
N ASP A 3 -8.04 20.73 17.43
CA ASP A 3 -8.61 21.80 16.60
C ASP A 3 -8.13 21.70 15.15
N TRP A 4 -6.85 21.36 14.94
CA TRP A 4 -6.33 21.04 13.61
C TRP A 4 -7.09 19.87 12.98
N ALA A 5 -7.36 18.81 13.74
CA ALA A 5 -8.07 17.63 13.23
C ALA A 5 -9.51 17.97 12.81
N LYS A 6 -10.22 18.80 13.59
CA LYS A 6 -11.55 19.33 13.23
C LYS A 6 -11.53 20.13 11.93
N VAL A 7 -10.52 20.98 11.74
CA VAL A 7 -10.39 21.82 10.53
C VAL A 7 -10.06 20.98 9.29
N ASN A 8 -9.41 19.83 9.45
CA ASN A 8 -8.91 19.00 8.33
C ASN A 8 -9.74 17.73 8.08
N ASP A 9 -10.91 17.57 8.70
CA ASP A 9 -11.75 16.36 8.60
C ASP A 9 -10.97 15.08 8.97
N VAL A 10 -10.16 15.15 10.02
CA VAL A 10 -9.37 14.03 10.54
C VAL A 10 -9.99 13.53 11.85
N GLU A 11 -10.32 12.26 11.90
CA GLU A 11 -10.70 11.57 13.14
C GLU A 11 -9.45 11.11 13.90
N LEU A 12 -9.37 11.43 15.19
CA LEU A 12 -8.31 10.96 16.07
C LEU A 12 -8.75 9.68 16.78
N VAL A 13 -8.14 8.55 16.43
CA VAL A 13 -8.41 7.25 17.06
C VAL A 13 -7.37 7.00 18.17
N PRO A 14 -7.74 7.06 19.46
CA PRO A 14 -6.82 6.79 20.55
C PRO A 14 -6.49 5.29 20.62
N ILE A 15 -5.22 4.97 20.86
CA ILE A 15 -4.76 3.62 21.18
C ILE A 15 -4.21 3.58 22.62
N PRO A 16 -4.27 2.44 23.32
CA PRO A 16 -3.71 2.31 24.66
C PRO A 16 -2.22 2.66 24.72
N THR A 17 -1.75 3.16 25.86
CA THR A 17 -0.32 3.40 26.10
C THR A 17 0.47 2.11 25.94
N TYR A 18 1.64 2.20 25.32
CA TYR A 18 2.52 1.07 24.96
C TYR A 18 1.93 0.07 23.95
N ALA A 19 0.77 0.32 23.35
CA ALA A 19 0.16 -0.57 22.35
C ALA A 19 0.57 -0.21 20.90
N SER A 20 1.88 -0.03 20.69
CA SER A 20 2.42 0.41 19.40
C SER A 20 2.08 -0.57 18.26
N TRP A 21 2.01 -1.87 18.59
CA TRP A 21 1.60 -2.96 17.68
C TRP A 21 0.17 -2.83 17.11
N LEU A 22 -0.70 -1.97 17.68
CA LEU A 22 -2.01 -1.65 17.11
C LEU A 22 -1.91 -0.61 15.99
N ASN A 23 -0.79 0.07 15.85
CA ASN A 23 -0.55 1.03 14.80
C ASN A 23 -0.16 0.29 13.50
N LEU A 24 -1.06 0.29 12.52
CA LEU A 24 -0.88 -0.41 11.24
C LEU A 24 0.39 0.00 10.48
N ILE A 25 0.93 1.19 10.74
CA ILE A 25 2.18 1.64 10.11
C ILE A 25 3.39 0.80 10.56
N GLU A 26 3.34 0.15 11.72
CA GLU A 26 4.50 -0.61 12.24
C GLU A 26 4.89 -1.78 11.35
N VAL A 27 3.91 -2.41 10.69
CA VAL A 27 4.16 -3.48 9.72
C VAL A 27 5.05 -2.96 8.58
N GLU A 28 4.92 -1.69 8.23
CA GLU A 28 5.69 -1.07 7.17
C GLU A 28 7.13 -0.75 7.58
N PHE A 29 7.37 -0.44 8.85
CA PHE A 29 8.72 -0.23 9.36
C PHE A 29 9.55 -1.48 9.30
N ARG A 30 8.97 -2.67 9.57
CA ARG A 30 9.69 -3.94 9.42
C ARG A 30 10.27 -4.11 8.02
N HIS A 31 9.47 -3.82 6.98
CA HIS A 31 9.91 -3.95 5.60
C HIS A 31 11.06 -3.00 5.26
N ILE A 32 11.00 -1.74 5.72
CA ILE A 32 12.08 -0.78 5.50
C ILE A 32 13.34 -1.25 6.22
N THR A 33 13.22 -1.69 7.47
CA THR A 33 14.36 -2.21 8.24
C THR A 33 15.01 -3.36 7.49
N GLU A 34 14.24 -4.36 7.07
CA GLU A 34 14.78 -5.57 6.42
C GLU A 34 15.39 -5.30 5.05
N PHE A 35 14.73 -4.50 4.20
CA PHE A 35 15.13 -4.35 2.79
C PHE A 35 16.00 -3.13 2.51
N VAL A 36 16.11 -2.19 3.45
CA VAL A 36 16.87 -0.95 3.27
C VAL A 36 17.99 -0.86 4.31
N ILE A 37 17.65 -1.04 5.59
CA ILE A 37 18.58 -0.73 6.69
C ILE A 37 19.52 -1.90 7.00
N SER A 38 18.98 -3.12 7.10
CA SER A 38 19.74 -4.31 7.45
C SER A 38 20.90 -4.53 6.49
N ASN A 39 22.09 -4.78 7.06
CA ASN A 39 23.35 -5.00 6.33
C ASN A 39 23.80 -3.85 5.42
N SER A 40 23.28 -2.63 5.62
CA SER A 40 23.70 -1.45 4.88
C SER A 40 24.61 -0.56 5.73
N THR A 41 25.56 0.12 5.09
CA THR A 41 26.36 1.18 5.70
C THR A 41 26.04 2.49 4.98
N PHE A 42 25.52 3.47 5.71
CA PHE A 42 25.21 4.79 5.19
C PHE A 42 26.15 5.82 5.80
N GLY A 43 26.67 6.73 4.98
CA GLY A 43 27.54 7.82 5.41
C GLY A 43 26.77 9.03 5.96
N SER A 44 25.46 9.09 5.74
CA SER A 44 24.62 10.20 6.24
C SER A 44 23.14 9.83 6.36
N HIS A 45 22.39 10.62 7.13
CA HIS A 45 20.94 10.51 7.21
C HIS A 45 20.26 10.76 5.86
N HIS A 46 20.82 11.63 5.02
CA HIS A 46 20.29 11.88 3.69
C HIS A 46 20.39 10.63 2.79
N GLU A 47 21.43 9.83 2.93
CA GLU A 47 21.54 8.56 2.19
C GLU A 47 20.46 7.56 2.61
N ILE A 48 20.18 7.46 3.90
CA ILE A 48 19.10 6.64 4.44
C ILE A 48 17.75 7.10 3.84
N GLU A 49 17.47 8.40 3.88
CA GLU A 49 16.23 8.97 3.34
C GLU A 49 16.05 8.66 1.85
N ARG A 50 17.12 8.81 1.05
CA ARG A 50 17.10 8.47 -0.38
C ARG A 50 16.82 7.00 -0.61
N ALA A 51 17.47 6.11 0.16
CA ALA A 51 17.29 4.68 0.06
C ALA A 51 15.86 4.25 0.44
N CYS A 52 15.33 4.76 1.55
CA CYS A 52 13.93 4.56 1.96
C CYS A 52 12.95 5.05 0.90
N SER A 53 13.18 6.26 0.37
CA SER A 53 12.33 6.84 -0.68
C SER A 53 12.35 6.02 -1.96
N ALA A 54 13.51 5.52 -2.38
CA ALA A 54 13.64 4.65 -3.55
C ALA A 54 12.89 3.33 -3.34
N TYR A 55 13.03 2.71 -2.18
CA TYR A 55 12.30 1.50 -1.80
C TYR A 55 10.78 1.70 -1.86
N LEU A 56 10.28 2.78 -1.25
CA LEU A 56 8.84 3.10 -1.23
C LEU A 56 8.29 3.36 -2.63
N ARG A 57 9.02 4.12 -3.47
CA ARG A 57 8.61 4.37 -4.87
C ARG A 57 8.48 3.06 -5.65
N ARG A 58 9.46 2.16 -5.53
CA ARG A 58 9.42 0.85 -6.18
C ARG A 58 8.22 0.04 -5.68
N ARG A 59 8.10 -0.16 -4.37
CA ARG A 59 7.06 -0.99 -3.74
C ARG A 59 5.65 -0.48 -4.06
N ASN A 60 5.43 0.83 -3.99
CA ASN A 60 4.14 1.42 -4.34
C ASN A 60 3.83 1.28 -5.83
N GLY A 61 4.85 1.40 -6.69
CA GLY A 61 4.72 1.11 -8.12
C GLY A 61 4.32 -0.33 -8.40
N ASP A 62 4.93 -1.30 -7.72
CA ASP A 62 4.58 -2.72 -7.83
C ASP A 62 3.15 -2.99 -7.36
N ALA A 63 2.76 -2.44 -6.20
CA ALA A 63 1.42 -2.58 -5.66
C ALA A 63 0.35 -2.03 -6.65
N ARG A 64 0.61 -0.86 -7.23
CA ARG A 64 -0.25 -0.24 -8.25
C ARG A 64 -0.39 -1.12 -9.49
N ARG A 65 0.74 -1.57 -10.06
CA ARG A 65 0.73 -2.48 -11.22
C ARG A 65 -0.05 -3.77 -10.96
N ASN A 66 0.17 -4.38 -9.80
CA ASN A 66 -0.54 -5.59 -9.41
C ASN A 66 -2.05 -5.35 -9.25
N PHE A 67 -2.44 -4.23 -8.66
CA PHE A 67 -3.84 -3.84 -8.53
C PHE A 67 -4.51 -3.66 -9.90
N ASP A 68 -3.87 -2.90 -10.79
CA ASP A 68 -4.38 -2.61 -12.13
C ASP A 68 -4.51 -3.90 -12.95
N ARG A 69 -3.52 -4.80 -12.88
CA ARG A 69 -3.58 -6.12 -13.50
C ARG A 69 -4.79 -6.92 -13.02
N ARG A 70 -4.98 -7.04 -11.69
CA ARG A 70 -6.11 -7.78 -11.11
C ARG A 70 -7.46 -7.18 -11.51
N ARG A 71 -7.53 -5.85 -11.65
CA ARG A 71 -8.75 -5.16 -12.09
C ARG A 71 -9.07 -5.48 -13.55
N ALA A 72 -8.07 -5.40 -14.43
CA ALA A 72 -8.22 -5.75 -15.85
C ALA A 72 -8.64 -7.21 -16.05
N GLU A 73 -8.02 -8.14 -15.30
CA GLU A 73 -8.39 -9.56 -15.32
C GLU A 73 -9.84 -9.80 -14.90
N LYS A 74 -10.29 -9.14 -13.81
CA LYS A 74 -11.69 -9.22 -13.36
C LYS A 74 -12.66 -8.71 -14.42
N GLU A 75 -12.33 -7.60 -15.07
CA GLU A 75 -13.16 -7.02 -16.13
C GLU A 75 -13.22 -7.94 -17.36
N ALA A 76 -12.08 -8.47 -17.80
CA ALA A 76 -12.01 -9.43 -18.91
C ALA A 76 -12.85 -10.69 -18.60
N ARG A 77 -12.76 -11.21 -17.37
CA ARG A 77 -13.59 -12.33 -16.90
C ARG A 77 -15.08 -11.99 -16.93
N ARG A 78 -15.47 -10.79 -16.52
CA ARG A 78 -16.87 -10.31 -16.59
C ARG A 78 -17.36 -10.25 -18.04
N LYS A 79 -16.57 -9.69 -18.95
CA LYS A 79 -16.90 -9.62 -20.40
C LYS A 79 -17.04 -11.01 -21.01
N ARG A 80 -16.12 -11.94 -20.72
CA ARG A 80 -16.19 -13.34 -21.18
C ARG A 80 -17.48 -14.03 -20.71
N ARG A 81 -17.83 -13.90 -19.42
CA ARG A 81 -19.07 -14.46 -18.86
C ARG A 81 -20.33 -13.87 -19.51
N ALA A 82 -20.36 -12.56 -19.75
CA ALA A 82 -21.48 -11.90 -20.42
C ALA A 82 -21.65 -12.39 -21.87
N ARG A 83 -20.53 -12.54 -22.61
CA ARG A 83 -20.55 -13.07 -23.99
C ARG A 83 -21.06 -14.52 -24.02
N ALA A 84 -20.58 -15.38 -23.13
CA ALA A 84 -21.03 -16.77 -23.03
C ALA A 84 -22.55 -16.86 -22.74
N ARG A 85 -23.06 -16.04 -21.81
CA ARG A 85 -24.51 -15.96 -21.52
C ARG A 85 -25.33 -15.50 -22.73
N ARG A 86 -24.81 -14.57 -23.53
CA ARG A 86 -25.51 -14.09 -24.74
C ARG A 86 -25.55 -15.17 -25.83
N MET A 87 -24.46 -15.90 -26.04
CA MET A 87 -24.41 -16.97 -27.05
C MET A 87 -25.27 -18.17 -26.65
N GLY A 88 -25.27 -18.57 -25.38
CA GLY A 88 -26.14 -19.65 -24.88
C GLY A 88 -27.63 -19.29 -24.78
N ARG A 89 -28.01 -18.05 -25.10
CA ARG A 89 -29.42 -17.60 -25.16
C ARG A 89 -29.91 -17.47 -26.61
N ALA A 90 -29.01 -17.63 -27.58
CA ALA A 90 -29.28 -17.55 -29.03
C ALA A 90 -29.24 -18.92 -29.71
N ALA A 91 -28.96 -19.99 -28.95
CA ALA A 91 -29.09 -21.40 -29.32
C ALA A 91 -30.25 -22.00 -28.53
#